data_AF-A0A6B3HP77-F1
#
_entry.id   AF-A0A6B3HP77-F1
#
_cell.length_a   1.000
_cell.length_b   1.000
_cell.length_c   1.000
_cell.angle_alpha   90.00
_cell.angle_beta   90.00
_cell.angle_gamma   90.00
#
_symmetry.space_group_name_H-M   'P 1'
#
loop_
_entity.id
_entity.type
_entity.pdbx_description
1 polymer ?
#
loop_
_entity_poly.entity_id
_entity_poly.type
_entity_poly.pdbx_seq_one_letter_code
_entity_poly.pdbx_strand_id
1 'polypeptide(L)'
;LAARTLRDLIQQDSGQAGPTDLTTLPWVNHKVRRWEPEPFRWLGVHGLYAAYRAADRRETTSPRPGTDPIAKAADRIAGRH
;
A
#
# COMPACT_ATOMS: atom_id res chain seq x y z
N LEU A 1 -16.34 -22.19 -15.64
CA LEU A 1 -15.54 -21.43 -16.64
C LEU A 1 -14.04 -21.48 -16.32
N ALA A 2 -13.61 -21.16 -15.10
CA ALA A 2 -12.19 -21.20 -14.71
C ALA A 2 -11.45 -22.51 -15.05
N ALA A 3 -12.06 -23.68 -14.78
CA ALA A 3 -11.45 -24.98 -15.12
C ALA A 3 -11.24 -25.18 -16.64
N ARG A 4 -12.09 -24.62 -17.49
CA ARG A 4 -11.93 -24.67 -18.96
C ARG A 4 -10.77 -23.79 -19.40
N THR A 5 -10.66 -22.58 -18.85
CA THR A 5 -9.53 -21.68 -19.11
C THR A 5 -8.20 -22.31 -18.69
N LEU A 6 -8.15 -22.97 -17.53
CA LEU A 6 -6.96 -23.68 -17.06
C LEU A 6 -6.57 -24.83 -18.00
N ARG A 7 -7.53 -25.64 -18.42
CA ARG A 7 -7.31 -26.73 -19.38
C ARG A 7 -6.75 -26.20 -20.71
N ASP A 8 -7.31 -25.11 -21.23
CA ASP A 8 -6.86 -24.51 -22.50
C ASP A 8 -5.44 -23.96 -22.36
N LEU A 9 -5.11 -23.33 -21.23
CA LEU A 9 -3.76 -22.86 -20.95
C LEU A 9 -2.73 -24.00 -20.91
N ILE A 10 -3.06 -25.12 -20.26
CA ILE A 10 -2.16 -26.29 -20.18
C ILE A 10 -1.93 -26.91 -21.57
N GLN A 11 -2.99 -27.03 -22.38
CA GLN A 11 -2.86 -27.55 -23.74
C GLN A 11 -2.04 -26.61 -24.65
N GLN A 12 -2.18 -25.30 -24.47
CA GLN A 12 -1.39 -24.30 -25.19
C GLN A 12 0.09 -24.33 -24.76
N ASP A 13 0.37 -24.44 -23.46
CA ASP A 13 1.73 -24.54 -22.92
C ASP A 13 2.46 -25.83 -23.35
N SER A 14 1.73 -26.95 -23.42
CA SER A 14 2.23 -28.26 -23.88
C SER A 14 2.30 -28.42 -25.41
N GLY A 15 1.90 -27.39 -26.18
CA GLY A 15 1.90 -27.42 -27.64
C GLY A 15 0.85 -28.34 -28.27
N GLN A 16 -0.11 -28.82 -27.47
CA GLN A 16 -1.19 -29.71 -27.92
C GLN A 16 -2.40 -28.96 -28.48
N ALA A 17 -2.49 -27.64 -28.26
CA ALA A 17 -3.55 -26.80 -28.79
C ALA A 17 -3.07 -25.37 -29.11
N GLY A 18 -3.84 -24.68 -29.97
CA GLY A 18 -3.66 -23.26 -30.27
C GLY A 18 -4.39 -22.32 -29.30
N PRO A 19 -4.28 -21.00 -29.49
CA PRO A 19 -4.99 -20.01 -28.69
C PRO A 19 -6.51 -20.13 -28.84
N THR A 20 -7.25 -19.93 -27.74
CA THR A 20 -8.72 -19.91 -27.69
C THR A 20 -9.23 -18.57 -27.19
N ASP A 21 -10.52 -18.29 -27.36
CA ASP A 21 -11.17 -17.09 -26.80
C ASP A 21 -10.98 -16.98 -25.28
N LEU A 22 -10.75 -18.10 -24.58
CA LEU A 22 -10.51 -18.12 -23.14
C LEU A 22 -9.06 -17.78 -22.77
N THR A 23 -8.08 -18.17 -23.59
CA THR A 23 -6.65 -17.91 -23.32
C THR A 23 -6.19 -16.51 -23.76
N THR A 24 -7.01 -15.81 -24.55
CA THR A 24 -6.77 -14.44 -25.02
C THR A 24 -7.42 -13.37 -24.13
N LEU A 25 -8.12 -13.77 -23.06
CA LEU A 25 -8.78 -12.84 -22.14
C LEU A 25 -7.75 -11.97 -21.40
N PRO A 26 -8.09 -10.69 -21.12
CA PRO A 26 -7.11 -9.69 -20.66
C PRO A 26 -6.50 -9.96 -19.28
N TRP A 27 -7.10 -10.86 -18.49
CA TRP A 27 -6.57 -11.27 -17.18
C TRP A 27 -5.63 -12.48 -17.26
N VAL A 28 -5.61 -13.21 -18.38
CA VAL A 28 -4.69 -14.33 -18.59
C VAL A 28 -3.28 -13.79 -18.75
N ASN A 29 -2.31 -14.39 -18.05
CA ASN A 29 -0.91 -13.94 -18.04
C ASN A 29 -0.72 -12.46 -17.63
N HIS A 30 -1.64 -11.91 -16.85
CA HIS A 30 -1.52 -10.54 -16.36
C HIS A 30 -0.28 -10.41 -15.46
N LYS A 31 0.71 -9.64 -15.94
CA LYS A 31 1.90 -9.30 -15.14
C LYS A 31 1.53 -8.26 -14.09
N VAL A 32 1.38 -8.72 -12.85
CA VAL A 32 1.24 -7.82 -11.70
C VAL A 32 2.50 -6.96 -11.57
N ARG A 33 2.32 -5.66 -11.33
CA ARG A 33 3.42 -4.76 -10.99
C ARG A 33 4.09 -5.31 -9.72
N ARG A 34 5.42 -5.24 -9.63
CA ARG A 34 6.09 -5.36 -8.33
C ARG A 34 5.50 -4.29 -7.42
N TRP A 35 4.75 -4.73 -6.42
CA TRP A 35 4.28 -3.87 -5.35
C TRP A 35 5.49 -3.25 -4.64
N GLU A 36 5.29 -2.12 -3.96
CA GLU A 36 6.38 -1.42 -3.26
C GLU A 36 7.28 -2.41 -2.51
N PRO A 37 8.62 -2.29 -2.60
CA PRO A 37 9.51 -3.24 -1.97
C PRO A 37 9.16 -3.38 -0.50
N GLU A 38 8.95 -4.60 -0.03
CA GLU A 38 8.47 -4.90 1.32
C GLU A 38 9.19 -4.19 2.49
N PRO A 39 10.48 -3.76 2.42
CA PRO A 39 11.02 -2.91 3.47
C PRO A 39 10.34 -1.54 3.60
N PHE A 40 9.94 -0.87 2.51
CA PHE A 40 9.38 0.48 2.57
C PHE A 40 7.98 0.52 3.18
N ARG A 41 7.16 -0.47 2.84
CA ARG A 41 5.79 -0.56 3.36
C ARG A 41 5.78 -0.84 4.86
N TRP A 42 6.68 -1.72 5.30
CA TRP A 42 6.93 -1.99 6.70
C TRP A 42 7.40 -0.72 7.43
N LEU A 43 8.41 -0.03 6.89
CA LEU A 43 8.91 1.23 7.46
C LEU A 43 7.84 2.32 7.55
N GLY A 44 6.99 2.46 6.54
CA GLY A 44 5.91 3.44 6.53
C GLY A 44 4.88 3.22 7.64
N VAL A 45 4.39 1.98 7.79
CA VAL A 45 3.42 1.63 8.84
C VAL A 45 4.04 1.77 10.23
N HIS A 46 5.25 1.24 10.43
CA HIS A 46 5.92 1.33 11.73
C HIS A 46 6.34 2.76 12.10
N GLY A 47 6.76 3.57 11.12
CA GLY A 47 7.05 4.98 11.31
C GLY A 47 5.82 5.77 11.75
N LEU A 48 4.67 5.53 11.12
CA LEU A 48 3.40 6.15 11.50
C LEU A 48 3.01 5.77 12.95
N TYR A 49 3.05 4.49 13.29
CA TYR A 49 2.76 4.04 14.66
C TYR A 49 3.75 4.60 15.70
N ALA A 50 5.03 4.73 15.35
CA ALA A 50 6.03 5.33 16.21
C ALA A 50 5.74 6.82 16.45
N ALA A 51 5.33 7.56 15.42
CA ALA A 51 4.93 8.95 15.54
C ALA A 51 3.69 9.11 16.45
N TYR A 52 2.68 8.26 16.29
CA TYR A 52 1.50 8.26 17.17
C TYR A 52 1.88 7.94 18.62
N ARG A 53 2.71 6.93 18.87
CA ARG A 53 3.18 6.63 20.23
C ARG A 53 4.01 7.76 20.84
N ALA A 54 4.77 8.49 20.03
CA ALA A 54 5.53 9.65 20.49
C ALA A 54 4.60 10.83 20.84
N ALA A 55 3.54 11.06 20.06
CA ALA A 55 2.52 12.06 20.36
C ALA A 55 1.78 11.72 21.66
N ASP A 56 1.33 10.48 21.79
CA ASP A 56 0.60 9.97 22.97
C ASP A 56 1.46 10.06 24.25
N ARG A 57 2.76 9.74 24.15
CA ARG A 57 3.72 9.96 25.26
C ARG A 57 3.91 11.43 25.63
N ARG A 58 3.89 12.34 24.66
CA ARG A 58 4.03 13.78 24.91
C ARG A 58 2.78 14.34 25.59
N GLU A 59 1.60 13.90 25.17
CA GLU A 59 0.31 14.29 25.78
C GLU A 59 0.18 13.75 27.21
N THR A 60 0.58 12.50 27.46
CA THR A 60 0.52 11.86 28.79
C THR A 60 1.55 12.41 29.79
N THR A 61 2.71 12.89 29.33
CA THR A 61 3.78 13.40 30.22
C THR A 61 3.67 14.92 30.47
N SER A 62 2.80 15.63 29.76
CA SER A 62 2.57 17.06 29.99
C SER A 62 1.16 17.46 29.58
N PRO A 63 0.17 17.45 30.50
CA PRO A 63 -1.00 18.29 30.35
C PRO A 63 -0.56 19.71 30.72
N ARG A 64 0.13 20.41 29.82
CA ARG A 64 0.45 21.83 30.01
C ARG A 64 -0.70 22.68 29.43
N PRO A 65 -1.50 23.37 30.26
CA PRO A 65 -2.38 24.43 29.80
C PRO A 65 -1.51 25.68 29.62
N GLY A 66 -0.85 25.80 28.48
CA GLY A 66 -0.01 26.95 28.20
C GLY A 66 0.39 26.96 26.75
N THR A 67 -0.03 28.00 26.04
CA THR A 67 0.23 28.28 24.62
C THR A 67 1.68 27.96 24.24
N ASP A 68 1.90 26.75 23.71
CA ASP A 68 3.23 26.25 23.40
C ASP A 68 3.74 26.86 22.08
N PRO A 69 5.03 27.20 21.96
CA PRO A 69 5.64 27.71 20.72
C PRO A 69 5.49 26.77 19.52
N ILE A 70 5.15 25.50 19.76
CA ILE A 70 4.79 24.51 18.73
C ILE A 70 3.50 24.92 18.01
N ALA A 71 2.52 25.51 18.70
CA ALA A 71 1.31 26.05 18.08
C ALA A 71 1.64 27.23 17.16
N LYS A 72 2.55 28.13 17.56
CA LYS A 72 3.03 29.23 16.71
C LYS A 72 3.79 28.74 15.47
N ALA A 73 4.54 27.65 15.59
CA ALA A 73 5.20 27.02 14.44
C ALA A 73 4.20 26.32 13.52
N ALA A 74 3.19 25.66 14.08
CA ALA A 74 2.10 25.03 13.34
C ALA A 74 1.26 26.07 12.59
N ASP A 75 0.92 27.21 13.20
CA ASP A 75 0.19 28.31 12.53
C ASP A 75 0.99 28.92 11.37
N ARG A 76 2.33 29.02 11.52
CA ARG A 76 3.20 29.51 10.45
C ARG A 76 3.31 28.55 9.27
N ILE A 77 3.24 27.24 9.52
CA ILE A 77 3.23 26.21 8.47
C ILE A 77 1.82 26.05 7.87
N ALA A 78 0.77 26.24 8.67
CA ALA A 78 -0.62 26.15 8.25
C ALA A 78 -1.11 27.39 7.48
N GLY A 79 -0.30 28.43 7.36
CA GLY A 79 -0.54 29.56 6.46
C GLY A 79 -1.80 30.37 6.79
N ARG A 80 -2.20 30.42 8.07
CA ARG A 80 -3.33 31.26 8.50
C ARG A 80 -2.79 32.54 9.09
N HIS A 81 -3.02 33.64 8.37
CA HIS A 81 -2.90 35.00 8.88
C HIS A 81 -4.10 35.36 9.75
#